data_AF-A0A9Q3PMS8-F1
#
_entry.id   AF-A0A9Q3PMS8-F1
#
_cell.length_a   1.000
_cell.length_b   1.000
_cell.length_c   1.000
_cell.angle_alpha   90.00
_cell.angle_beta   90.00
_cell.angle_gamma   90.00
#
_symmetry.space_group_name_H-M   'P 1'
#
loop_
_entity.id
_entity.type
_entity.pdbx_description
1 polymer ?
#
loop_
_entity_poly.entity_id
_entity_poly.type
_entity_poly.pdbx_seq_one_letter_code
_entity_poly.pdbx_strand_id
1 'polypeptide(L)' 'MSEDTTKERVASTAWWPKWEQELSEYINTCERCQKANRKHGKKYGLLQHIEEPKHPWETINMDWVTGLVQEAKKTTIPA' A
#
# COMPACT_ATOMS: atom_id res chain seq x y z
N MET A 1 -4.35 -8.86 6.43
CA MET A 1 -5.66 -9.27 6.99
C MET A 1 -6.04 -8.24 8.04
N SER A 2 -7.24 -7.65 7.96
CA SER A 2 -7.71 -6.70 8.97
C SER A 2 -8.24 -7.42 10.22
N GLU A 3 -8.31 -6.70 11.33
CA GLU A 3 -8.93 -7.16 12.57
C GLU A 3 -10.39 -7.59 12.31
N ASP A 4 -11.12 -6.82 11.50
CA ASP A 4 -12.53 -7.05 11.16
C ASP A 4 -12.76 -8.41 10.51
N THR A 5 -11.94 -8.80 9.52
CA THR A 5 -12.05 -10.11 8.85
C THR A 5 -11.85 -11.27 9.83
N THR A 6 -11.00 -11.08 10.84
CA THR A 6 -10.73 -12.12 11.84
C THR A 6 -11.91 -12.24 12.80
N LYS A 7 -12.49 -11.11 13.21
CA LYS A 7 -13.69 -11.07 14.05
C LYS A 7 -14.88 -11.76 13.40
N GLU A 8 -15.15 -11.48 12.13
CA GLU A 8 -16.25 -12.11 11.37
C GLU A 8 -16.11 -13.65 11.29
N ARG A 9 -14.89 -14.14 11.08
CA ARG A 9 -14.63 -15.58 11.02
C ARG A 9 -14.84 -16.27 12.36
N VAL A 10 -14.38 -15.67 13.45
CA VAL A 10 -14.57 -16.22 14.80
C VAL A 10 -16.05 -16.20 15.16
N ALA A 11 -16.74 -15.09 14.90
CA ALA A 11 -18.17 -14.94 15.17
C ALA A 11 -19.05 -15.97 14.44
N SER A 12 -18.63 -16.43 13.25
CA SER A 12 -19.37 -17.43 12.47
C SER A 12 -19.07 -18.89 12.84
N THR A 13 -18.04 -19.15 13.65
CA THR A 13 -17.55 -20.51 13.93
C THR A 13 -17.54 -20.88 15.42
N ALA A 14 -17.47 -19.90 16.31
CA ALA A 14 -17.38 -20.14 17.74
C ALA A 14 -17.99 -18.99 18.56
N TRP A 15 -18.34 -19.27 19.82
CA TRP A 15 -18.84 -18.27 20.76
C TRP A 15 -18.38 -18.60 22.18
N TRP A 16 -17.94 -17.57 22.92
CA TRP A 16 -17.65 -17.64 24.36
C TRP A 16 -17.76 -16.25 25.01
N PRO A 17 -17.85 -16.15 26.35
CA PRO A 17 -17.87 -14.85 27.03
C PRO A 17 -16.60 -14.06 26.72
N LYS A 18 -16.73 -12.77 26.38
CA LYS A 18 -15.61 -11.85 26.09
C LYS A 18 -14.73 -12.24 24.88
N TRP A 19 -15.24 -13.09 23.97
CA TRP A 19 -14.49 -13.55 22.80
C TRP A 19 -13.89 -12.43 21.95
N GLU A 20 -14.62 -11.32 21.80
CA GLU A 20 -14.14 -10.20 20.98
C GLU A 20 -12.95 -9.48 21.64
N GLN A 21 -12.97 -9.33 22.96
CA GLN A 21 -11.89 -8.70 23.72
C GLN A 21 -10.62 -9.56 23.66
N GLU A 22 -10.75 -10.85 23.94
CA GLU A 22 -9.63 -11.80 23.89
C GLU A 22 -9.05 -11.92 22.48
N LEU A 23 -9.90 -11.87 21.45
CA LEU A 23 -9.44 -11.89 20.06
C LEU A 23 -8.68 -10.61 19.69
N SER A 24 -9.15 -9.45 20.12
CA SER A 24 -8.43 -8.18 19.90
C SER A 24 -7.08 -8.18 20.60
N GLU A 25 -7.01 -8.70 21.83
CA GLU A 25 -5.75 -8.85 22.57
C GLU A 25 -4.78 -9.80 21.86
N TYR A 26 -5.27 -10.94 21.37
CA TYR A 26 -4.47 -11.88 20.57
C TYR A 26 -3.94 -11.25 19.28
N ILE A 27 -4.78 -10.53 18.53
CA ILE A 27 -4.36 -9.88 17.28
C ILE A 27 -3.28 -8.83 17.56
N ASN A 28 -3.41 -8.07 18.65
CA ASN A 28 -2.44 -7.05 19.05
C ASN A 28 -1.11 -7.63 19.55
N THR A 29 -1.11 -8.83 20.13
CA THR A 29 0.09 -9.51 20.67
C THR A 29 0.72 -10.50 19.70
N CYS A 30 0.02 -10.90 18.64
CA CYS A 30 0.50 -11.86 17.63
C CYS A 30 1.72 -11.31 16.83
N GLU A 31 2.93 -11.78 17.16
CA GLU A 31 4.18 -11.33 16.53
C GLU A 31 4.18 -11.46 14.99
N ARG A 32 3.72 -12.62 14.48
CA ARG A 32 3.63 -12.88 13.03
C ARG A 32 2.68 -11.89 12.36
N CYS A 33 1.54 -11.61 13.00
CA CYS A 33 0.54 -10.69 12.51
C CYS A 33 1.10 -9.27 12.47
N GLN A 34 1.77 -8.83 13.54
CA GLN A 34 2.36 -7.49 13.61
C GLN A 34 3.52 -7.29 12.60
N LYS A 35 4.31 -8.33 12.33
CA LYS A 35 5.37 -8.29 11.30
C LYS A 35 4.82 -8.28 9.87
N ALA A 36 3.77 -9.06 9.60
CA ALA A 36 3.21 -9.22 8.26
C ALA A 36 2.23 -8.10 7.89
N ASN A 37 1.36 -7.71 8.81
CA ASN A 37 0.46 -6.57 8.65
C ASN A 37 1.24 -5.31 9.04
N ARG A 38 2.05 -4.79 8.10
CA ARG A 38 2.50 -3.40 8.23
C ARG A 38 1.25 -2.55 8.37
N LYS A 39 1.10 -1.84 9.49
CA LYS A 39 0.11 -0.76 9.56
C LYS A 39 0.38 0.11 8.35
N HIS A 40 -0.59 0.21 7.43
CA HIS A 40 -0.53 1.26 6.43
C HIS A 40 -0.27 2.52 7.25
N GLY A 41 0.79 3.27 6.91
CA GLY A 41 1.18 4.43 7.69
C GLY A 41 0.01 5.40 7.85
N LYS A 42 0.23 6.53 8.53
CA LYS A 42 -0.75 7.63 8.48
C LYS A 42 -1.26 7.75 7.04
N LYS A 43 -2.58 7.74 6.85
CA LYS A 43 -3.19 8.02 5.54
C LYS A 43 -2.39 9.15 4.93
N TYR A 44 -1.92 8.98 3.70
CA TYR A 44 -1.22 10.03 2.98
C TYR A 44 -1.97 11.34 3.27
N GLY A 45 -1.24 12.33 3.80
CA GLY A 45 -1.85 13.58 4.22
C GLY A 45 -2.63 14.22 3.08
N LEU A 46 -3.34 15.31 3.36
CA LEU A 46 -3.87 16.15 2.29
C LEU A 46 -2.73 16.43 1.29
N LEU A 47 -3.01 16.24 0.00
CA LEU A 47 -2.07 16.63 -1.05
C LEU A 47 -1.64 18.07 -0.77
N GLN A 48 -0.34 18.30 -0.65
CA GLN A 48 0.16 19.65 -0.51
C GLN A 48 -0.10 20.39 -1.82
N HIS A 49 -0.74 21.56 -1.71
CA HIS A 49 -0.96 22.41 -2.86
C HIS A 49 0.39 22.94 -3.34
N ILE A 50 0.71 22.73 -4.61
CA ILE A 50 1.86 23.34 -5.25
C ILE A 50 1.40 24.72 -5.72
N GLU A 51 2.14 25.78 -5.38
CA GLU A 51 1.81 27.12 -5.87
C GLU A 51 1.82 27.16 -7.40
N GLU A 52 0.79 27.78 -7.99
CA GLU A 52 0.72 27.93 -9.44
C GLU A 52 1.81 28.90 -9.92
N PRO A 53 2.64 28.52 -10.90
CA PRO A 53 3.61 29.43 -11.50
C PRO A 53 2.86 30.58 -12.21
N LYS A 54 3.33 31.80 -11.99
CA LYS A 54 2.79 33.06 -12.55
C LYS A 54 3.38 33.39 -13.91
N HIS A 55 4.55 32.83 -14.22
CA HIS A 55 5.27 33.11 -15.46
C HIS A 55 5.66 31.83 -16.20
N PRO A 56 5.77 31.88 -17.54
CA PRO A 56 6.29 30.76 -18.32
C PRO A 56 7.66 30.32 -17.79
N TRP A 57 7.86 29.01 -17.67
CA TRP A 57 9.13 28.38 -17.26
C TRP A 57 9.56 28.61 -15.80
N GLU A 58 8.70 29.16 -14.95
CA GLU A 58 9.00 29.39 -13.53
C GLU A 58 9.16 28.09 -12.73
N THR A 59 8.52 27.00 -13.14
CA THR A 59 8.65 25.69 -12.50
C THR A 59 8.75 24.58 -13.54
N ILE A 60 9.77 23.73 -13.42
CA ILE A 60 9.98 22.55 -14.27
C ILE A 60 10.09 21.34 -13.35
N ASN A 61 9.12 20.43 -13.46
CA ASN A 61 9.15 19.14 -12.76
C ASN A 61 9.68 18.07 -13.72
N MET A 62 10.63 17.26 -13.27
CA MET A 62 11.18 16.14 -14.06
C MET A 62 11.16 14.86 -13.24
N ASP A 63 10.89 13.73 -13.89
CA ASP A 63 10.94 12.41 -13.28
C ASP A 63 11.66 11.41 -14.20
N TRP A 64 12.23 10.36 -13.63
CA TRP A 64 12.94 9.32 -14.36
C TRP A 64 11.98 8.21 -14.79
N VAL A 65 11.80 8.05 -16.09
CA VAL A 65 11.11 6.87 -16.63
C VAL A 65 12.11 5.72 -16.74
N THR A 66 11.88 4.65 -15.97
CA THR A 66 12.67 3.41 -16.02
C THR A 66 11.86 2.28 -16.67
N GLY A 67 12.53 1.21 -17.11
CA GLY A 67 11.85 0.04 -17.68
C GLY A 67 11.37 0.17 -19.13
N LEU A 68 11.87 1.16 -19.87
CA LEU A 68 11.65 1.24 -21.31
C LEU A 68 12.33 0.05 -21.99
N VAL A 69 11.60 -0.64 -22.86
CA VAL A 69 12.19 -1.64 -23.75
C VAL A 69 13.26 -0.93 -24.59
N GLN A 70 14.49 -1.42 -24.52
CA GLN A 70 15.53 -0.98 -25.43
C GLN A 70 15.04 -1.27 -26.85
N GLU A 71 15.21 -0.30 -27.76
CA GLU A 71 14.72 -0.39 -29.14
C GLU A 71 14.86 -1.81 -29.68
N ALA A 72 13.75 -2.35 -30.20
CA ALA A 72 13.76 -3.64 -30.87
C ALA A 72 14.88 -3.60 -31.91
N LYS A 73 15.96 -4.33 -31.64
CA LYS A 73 17.10 -4.46 -32.55
C LYS A 73 16.52 -4.78 -33.92
N LYS A 74 16.57 -3.82 -34.85
CA LYS A 74 16.17 -4.06 -36.24
C LYS A 74 16.99 -5.25 -36.70
N THR A 75 16.34 -6.40 -36.81
CA THR A 75 16.97 -7.61 -37.30
C THR A 75 17.12 -7.39 -38.79
N THR A 76 18.29 -6.92 -39.21
CA THR A 76 18.66 -6.95 -40.62
C THR A 76 18.75 -8.42 -40.99
N ILE A 77 17.74 -8.91 -41.72
CA ILE A 77 17.76 -10.22 -42.36
C ILE A 77 18.80 -10.12 -43.48
N PRO A 78 19.89 -10.89 -43.47
CA PRO A 78 20.85 -10.86 -44.56
C PRO A 78 20.20 -11.48 -45.81
N ALA A 79 20.48 -10.86 -46.96
CA ALA A 79 20.07 -11.32 -48.29
C ALA A 79 20.70 -12.66 -48.66
#